data_AF-G7M1M9-F1
#
_entry.id   AF-G7M1M9-F1
#
_cell.length_a   1.000
_cell.length_b   1.000
_cell.length_c   1.000
_cell.angle_alpha   90.00
_cell.angle_beta   90.00
_cell.angle_gamma   90.00
#
_symmetry.space_group_name_H-M   'P 1'
#
loop_
_entity.id
_entity.type
_entity.pdbx_description
1 polymer ?
#
loop_
_entity_poly.entity_id
_entity_poly.type
_entity_poly.pdbx_seq_one_letter_code
_entity_poly.pdbx_strand_id
1 'polypeptide(L)'
;MDDQEILDKVKQGLSVDGNDTDETLKVKIMAVKQYMMNAGIAQTTIETELGIAALTIGVNDIWQLSPGEIKFSFAFEMCFIPQLQAISI
;
A
#
# COMPACT_ATOMS: atom_id res chain seq x y z
N MET A 1 -9.49 7.73 -7.58
CA MET A 1 -8.97 8.52 -6.43
C MET A 1 -7.75 9.28 -6.88
N ASP A 2 -7.56 10.50 -6.41
CA ASP A 2 -6.30 11.21 -6.67
C ASP A 2 -5.18 10.80 -5.69
N ASP A 3 -3.95 11.20 -5.98
CA ASP A 3 -2.78 10.81 -5.19
C ASP A 3 -2.78 11.42 -3.78
N GLN A 4 -3.44 12.57 -3.58
CA GLN A 4 -3.55 13.20 -2.27
C GLN A 4 -4.55 12.45 -1.39
N GLU A 5 -5.70 12.05 -1.95
CA GLU A 5 -6.68 11.22 -1.25
C GLU A 5 -6.09 9.87 -0.81
N ILE A 6 -5.25 9.26 -1.67
CA ILE A 6 -4.56 8.01 -1.33
C ILE A 6 -3.57 8.24 -0.17
N LEU A 7 -2.78 9.32 -0.24
CA LEU A 7 -1.83 9.68 0.81
C LEU A 7 -2.55 9.88 2.16
N ASP A 8 -3.65 10.63 2.17
CA ASP A 8 -4.40 10.93 3.39
C ASP A 8 -4.99 9.67 4.02
N LYS A 9 -5.56 8.75 3.22
CA LYS A 9 -6.06 7.47 3.72
C LYS A 9 -4.95 6.57 4.27
N VAL A 10 -3.80 6.51 3.60
CA VAL A 10 -2.66 5.72 4.07
C VAL A 10 -2.13 6.30 5.39
N LYS A 11 -2.00 7.64 5.50
CA LYS A 11 -1.62 8.31 6.75
C LYS A 11 -2.56 7.98 7.90
N GLN A 12 -3.87 8.04 7.63
CA GLN A 12 -4.89 7.65 8.60
C GLN A 12 -4.71 6.20 9.07
N GLY A 13 -4.48 5.27 8.13
CA GLY A 13 -4.26 3.86 8.46
C GLY A 13 -2.94 3.57 9.21
N LEU A 14 -1.91 4.39 9.00
CA LEU A 14 -0.63 4.30 9.71
C LEU A 14 -0.60 5.10 11.02
N SER A 15 -1.67 5.83 11.36
CA SER A 15 -1.70 6.77 12.49
C SER A 15 -0.56 7.79 12.44
N VAL A 16 -0.26 8.28 11.23
CA VAL A 16 0.76 9.31 10.99
C VAL A 16 0.07 10.67 10.89
N ASP A 17 0.42 11.56 11.81
CA ASP A 17 -0.02 12.95 11.81
C ASP A 17 1.06 13.87 11.23
N GLY A 18 0.64 15.07 10.78
CA GLY A 18 1.55 16.07 10.20
C GLY A 18 2.03 15.71 8.79
N ASN A 19 2.91 16.54 8.21
CA ASN A 19 3.29 16.44 6.79
C ASN A 19 4.79 16.17 6.58
N ASP A 20 5.55 16.01 7.66
CA ASP A 20 7.02 15.89 7.60
C ASP A 20 7.50 14.64 6.85
N THR A 21 6.65 13.62 6.77
CA THR A 21 6.96 12.33 6.12
C THR A 21 6.22 12.11 4.81
N ASP A 22 5.46 13.11 4.32
CA ASP A 22 4.60 12.95 3.14
C ASP A 22 5.38 12.51 1.90
N GLU A 23 6.52 13.15 1.61
CA GLU A 23 7.35 12.78 0.46
C GLU A 23 7.93 11.36 0.59
N THR A 24 8.25 10.94 1.81
CA THR A 24 8.72 9.57 2.08
C THR A 24 7.59 8.55 1.89
N LEU A 25 6.39 8.87 2.37
CA LEU A 25 5.20 8.03 2.20
C LEU A 25 4.80 7.94 0.73
N LYS A 26 4.83 9.03 -0.04
CA LYS A 26 4.55 9.01 -1.48
C LYS A 26 5.43 8.02 -2.25
N VAL A 27 6.74 7.98 -1.96
CA VAL A 27 7.66 7.02 -2.59
C VAL A 27 7.31 5.57 -2.22
N LYS A 28 6.97 5.32 -0.96
CA LYS A 28 6.60 3.97 -0.50
C LYS A 28 5.24 3.53 -1.07
N ILE A 29 4.26 4.43 -1.08
CA ILE A 29 2.95 4.23 -1.71
C ILE A 29 3.15 3.87 -3.18
N MET A 30 3.99 4.63 -3.91
CA MET A 30 4.31 4.34 -5.31
C MET A 30 4.90 2.93 -5.47
N ALA A 31 5.87 2.55 -4.64
CA ALA A 31 6.50 1.24 -4.71
C ALA A 31 5.51 0.09 -4.49
N VAL A 32 4.65 0.19 -3.46
CA VAL A 32 3.67 -0.85 -3.13
C VAL A 32 2.54 -0.88 -4.16
N LYS A 33 2.05 0.27 -4.62
CA LYS A 33 1.03 0.36 -5.68
C LYS A 33 1.55 -0.30 -6.95
N GLN A 34 2.78 -0.02 -7.35
CA GLN A 34 3.38 -0.65 -8.53
C GLN A 34 3.58 -2.15 -8.34
N TYR A 35 3.96 -2.60 -7.15
CA TYR A 35 4.04 -4.02 -6.82
C TYR A 35 2.67 -4.71 -7.01
N MET A 36 1.61 -4.13 -6.46
CA MET A 36 0.24 -4.65 -6.59
C MET A 36 -0.20 -4.71 -8.06
N MET A 37 0.09 -3.67 -8.84
CA MET A 37 -0.21 -3.64 -10.28
C MET A 37 0.57 -4.71 -11.05
N ASN A 38 1.86 -4.89 -10.75
CA ASN A 38 2.70 -5.92 -11.35
C ASN A 38 2.25 -7.35 -10.96
N ALA A 39 1.60 -7.49 -9.80
CA ALA A 39 0.95 -8.72 -9.38
C ALA A 39 -0.39 -8.98 -10.11
N GLY A 40 -0.81 -8.11 -11.04
CA GLY A 40 -2.04 -8.27 -11.82
C GLY A 40 -3.29 -7.65 -11.21
N ILE A 41 -3.14 -6.77 -10.21
CA ILE A 41 -4.26 -6.04 -9.61
C ILE A 41 -4.50 -4.75 -10.41
N ALA A 42 -5.71 -4.59 -10.93
CA ALA A 42 -6.13 -3.42 -11.68
C ALA A 42 -6.12 -2.17 -10.78
N GLN A 43 -5.77 -1.02 -11.36
CA GLN A 43 -5.73 0.25 -10.63
C GLN A 43 -7.07 0.56 -9.95
N THR A 44 -8.18 0.31 -10.64
CA THR A 44 -9.55 0.49 -10.11
C THR A 44 -9.80 -0.36 -8.87
N THR A 45 -9.22 -1.56 -8.79
CA THR A 45 -9.29 -2.45 -7.62
C THR A 45 -8.46 -1.94 -6.45
N ILE A 46 -7.27 -1.37 -6.72
CA ILE A 46 -6.42 -0.77 -5.68
C ILE A 46 -7.11 0.44 -5.02
N GLU A 47 -7.89 1.19 -5.79
CA GLU A 47 -8.62 2.38 -5.31
C GLU A 47 -9.91 2.05 -4.53
N THR A 48 -10.24 0.77 -4.34
CA THR A 48 -11.33 0.33 -3.45
C THR A 48 -10.92 0.38 -1.97
N GLU A 49 -11.87 0.28 -1.05
CA GLU A 49 -11.58 0.24 0.40
C GLU A 49 -10.62 -0.89 0.78
N LEU A 50 -10.83 -2.10 0.21
CA LEU A 50 -9.94 -3.24 0.44
C LEU A 50 -8.56 -3.01 -0.19
N GLY A 51 -8.51 -2.41 -1.38
CA GLY A 51 -7.26 -2.06 -2.06
C GLY A 51 -6.43 -1.06 -1.26
N ILE A 52 -7.06 -0.02 -0.71
CA ILE A 52 -6.40 0.97 0.15
C ILE A 52 -5.94 0.36 1.47
N ALA A 53 -6.73 -0.55 2.06
CA ALA A 53 -6.31 -1.28 3.26
C ALA A 53 -5.06 -2.14 2.99
N ALA A 54 -5.06 -2.91 1.90
CA ALA A 54 -3.91 -3.71 1.48
C ALA A 54 -2.67 -2.84 1.19
N LEU A 55 -2.86 -1.73 0.48
CA LEU A 55 -1.81 -0.75 0.18
C LEU A 55 -1.20 -0.22 1.48
N THR A 56 -2.03 0.14 2.45
CA THR A 56 -1.57 0.63 3.77
C THR A 56 -0.72 -0.40 4.50
N ILE A 57 -1.14 -1.68 4.50
CA ILE A 57 -0.37 -2.77 5.12
C ILE A 57 0.97 -2.97 4.40
N GLY A 58 0.98 -2.98 3.07
CA GLY A 58 2.23 -3.09 2.31
C GLY A 58 3.18 -1.90 2.55
N VAL A 59 2.64 -0.69 2.68
CA VAL A 59 3.43 0.51 3.02
C VAL A 59 4.00 0.39 4.43
N ASN A 60 3.20 -0.10 5.40
CA ASN A 60 3.66 -0.35 6.75
C ASN A 60 4.80 -1.38 6.79
N ASP A 61 4.70 -2.45 6.02
CA ASP A 61 5.72 -3.51 5.94
C ASP A 61 7.08 -2.97 5.48
N ILE A 62 7.08 -1.98 4.57
CA ILE A 62 8.30 -1.33 4.08
C ILE A 62 8.59 0.01 4.77
N TRP A 63 7.79 0.41 5.77
CA TRP A 63 7.95 1.67 6.49
C TRP A 63 9.26 1.67 7.28
N GLN A 64 9.53 0.57 7.99
CA GLN A 64 10.75 0.39 8.77
C GLN A 64 11.94 0.09 7.84
N LEU A 65 12.85 1.07 7.73
CA LEU A 65 14.03 1.00 6.88
C LEU A 65 15.21 0.34 7.64
N SER A 66 15.12 -0.96 7.90
CA SER A 66 16.30 -1.77 8.28
C SER A 66 16.83 -2.45 7.01
N PRO A 67 17.96 -2.00 6.44
CA PRO A 67 18.52 -2.60 5.23
C PRO A 67 18.73 -4.11 5.40
N GLY A 68 18.18 -4.91 4.48
CA GLY A 68 18.30 -6.37 4.50
C GLY A 68 17.24 -7.11 5.34
N GLU A 69 16.39 -6.41 6.10
CA GLU A 69 15.32 -7.02 6.91
C GLU A 69 13.91 -6.73 6.39
N ILE A 70 13.79 -5.84 5.41
CA ILE A 70 12.51 -5.46 4.81
C ILE A 70 11.91 -6.66 4.08
N LYS A 71 10.69 -7.01 4.46
CA LYS A 71 9.88 -8.07 3.84
C LYS A 71 8.42 -7.70 3.94
N PHE A 72 7.64 -8.10 2.95
CA PHE A 72 6.20 -8.05 3.10
C PHE A 72 5.74 -9.10 4.12
N SER A 73 4.69 -8.76 4.86
CA SER A 73 4.07 -9.64 5.83
C SER A 73 3.29 -10.74 5.15
N PHE A 74 3.08 -11.85 5.87
CA PHE A 74 2.19 -12.92 5.41
C PHE A 74 0.78 -12.39 5.13
N ALA A 75 0.31 -11.43 5.93
CA ALA A 75 -0.99 -10.79 5.70
C ALA A 75 -1.04 -10.10 4.33
N PHE A 76 0.01 -9.37 3.96
CA PHE A 76 0.07 -8.74 2.63
C PHE A 76 0.15 -9.77 1.51
N GLU A 77 1.17 -10.64 1.52
CA GLU A 77 1.46 -11.52 0.39
C GLU A 77 0.45 -12.67 0.22
N MET A 78 -0.02 -13.25 1.32
CA MET A 78 -0.83 -14.48 1.28
C MET A 78 -2.32 -14.24 1.54
N CYS A 79 -2.69 -13.11 2.13
CA CYS A 79 -4.11 -12.79 2.36
C CYS A 79 -4.60 -11.70 1.40
N PHE A 80 -3.98 -10.52 1.40
CA PHE A 80 -4.50 -9.37 0.65
C PHE A 80 -4.27 -9.49 -0.86
N ILE A 81 -3.05 -9.81 -1.29
CA ILE A 81 -2.75 -9.90 -2.73
C ILE A 81 -3.65 -10.93 -3.44
N PRO A 82 -3.81 -12.17 -2.96
CA PRO A 82 -4.67 -13.16 -3.62
C PRO A 82 -6.14 -12.75 -3.63
N GLN A 83 -6.64 -12.14 -2.56
CA GLN A 83 -8.03 -11.64 -2.50
C GLN A 83 -8.26 -10.54 -3.54
N LEU A 84 -7.33 -9.60 -3.66
CA LEU A 84 -7.42 -8.52 -4.64
C LEU A 84 -7.28 -9.03 -6.07
N GLN A 85 -6.40 -9.99 -6.33
CA GLN A 85 -6.27 -10.65 -7.63
C GLN A 85 -7.58 -11.35 -8.03
N ALA A 86 -8.24 -12.03 -7.09
CA ALA A 86 -9.49 -12.77 -7.36
C ALA A 86 -10.65 -11.87 -7.79
N ILE A 87 -10.65 -10.60 -7.38
CA ILE A 87 -11.69 -9.62 -7.72
C ILE A 87 -11.23 -8.63 -8.80
N SER A 88 -9.99 -8.72 -9.25
CA SER A 88 -9.44 -7.85 -10.28
C SER A 88 -9.84 -8.35 -11.66
N ILE A 89 -10.55 -7.50 -12.40
CA ILE A 89 -11.11 -7.78 -13.74
C ILE A 89 -10.33 -6.99 -14.78
#